data_AF-A0A7Y5WHN3-F1
#
_entry.id   AF-A0A7Y5WHN3-F1
#
_cell.length_a   1.000
_cell.length_b   1.000
_cell.length_c   1.000
_cell.angle_alpha   90.00
_cell.angle_beta   90.00
_cell.angle_gamma   90.00
#
_symmetry.space_group_name_H-M   'P 1'
#
loop_
_entity.id
_entity.type
_entity.pdbx_description
1 polymer ?
#
loop_
_entity_poly.entity_id
_entity_poly.type
_entity_poly.pdbx_seq_one_letter_code
_entity_poly.pdbx_strand_id
1 'polypeptide(L)' 'MTDERDRADRARPSEEERRRRRAKVFGDVLPDETRDERGDAWGERRDRGDDWLRGQVPPHHGD' A
#
# COMPACT_ATOMS: atom_id res chain seq x y z
N MET A 1 -22.07 -10.75 32.29
CA MET A 1 -20.89 -10.47 31.43
C MET A 1 -20.94 -11.19 30.07
N THR A 2 -21.99 -11.95 29.73
CA THR A 2 -22.12 -12.67 28.44
C THR A 2 -22.88 -11.87 27.37
N ASP A 3 -23.87 -11.07 27.76
CA ASP A 3 -24.73 -10.25 26.88
C ASP A 3 -23.96 -9.30 25.95
N GLU A 4 -22.84 -8.76 26.44
CA GLU A 4 -22.02 -7.79 25.70
C GLU A 4 -21.22 -8.42 24.56
N ARG A 5 -20.81 -9.69 24.72
CA ARG A 5 -20.09 -10.45 23.67
C ARG A 5 -21.03 -10.84 22.54
N ASP A 6 -22.25 -11.26 22.84
CA ASP A 6 -23.25 -11.62 21.83
C ASP A 6 -23.70 -10.40 21.01
N ARG A 7 -23.82 -9.23 21.65
CA ARG A 7 -24.08 -7.97 20.94
C ARG A 7 -22.91 -7.57 20.04
N ALA A 8 -21.68 -7.75 20.51
CA ALA A 8 -20.47 -7.43 19.74
C ALA A 8 -20.32 -8.33 18.50
N ASP A 9 -20.62 -9.62 18.60
CA ASP A 9 -20.56 -10.53 17.44
C ASP A 9 -21.64 -10.24 16.39
N ARG A 10 -22.85 -9.82 16.79
CA ARG A 10 -23.88 -9.33 15.85
C ARG A 10 -23.53 -8.00 15.17
N ALA A 11 -22.69 -7.19 15.80
CA ALA A 11 -22.22 -5.92 15.25
C ALA A 11 -21.03 -6.08 14.28
N ARG A 12 -20.46 -7.28 14.16
CA ARG A 12 -19.36 -7.52 13.23
C ARG A 12 -19.87 -7.57 11.79
N PRO A 13 -19.26 -6.80 10.88
CA PRO A 13 -19.63 -6.88 9.47
C PRO A 13 -19.35 -8.29 8.94
N SER A 14 -20.27 -8.78 8.12
CA SER A 14 -20.12 -10.03 7.39
C SER A 14 -18.85 -10.02 6.53
N GLU A 15 -18.37 -11.21 6.17
CA GLU A 15 -17.22 -11.34 5.29
C GLU A 15 -17.44 -10.66 3.93
N GLU A 16 -18.68 -10.70 3.44
CA GLU A 16 -19.08 -10.05 2.20
C GLU A 16 -19.00 -8.52 2.28
N GLU A 17 -19.49 -7.92 3.37
CA GLU A 17 -19.36 -6.47 3.62
C GLU A 17 -17.89 -6.05 3.74
N ARG A 18 -17.07 -6.87 4.41
CA ARG A 18 -15.62 -6.63 4.51
C ARG A 18 -14.95 -6.70 3.13
N ARG A 19 -15.37 -7.64 2.27
CA ARG A 19 -14.89 -7.76 0.89
C ARG A 19 -15.28 -6.54 0.06
N ARG A 20 -16.54 -6.12 0.09
CA ARG A 20 -17.02 -4.90 -0.62
C ARG A 20 -16.27 -3.64 -0.17
N ARG A 21 -16.01 -3.49 1.13
CA ARG A 21 -15.25 -2.34 1.66
C ARG A 21 -13.81 -2.31 1.15
N ARG A 22 -13.15 -3.47 1.07
CA ARG A 22 -11.81 -3.58 0.47
C ARG A 22 -11.85 -3.25 -1.03
N ALA A 23 -12.83 -3.80 -1.75
CA ALA A 23 -12.97 -3.55 -3.19
C ALA A 23 -13.21 -2.08 -3.53
N LYS A 24 -13.94 -1.33 -2.68
CA LYS A 24 -14.11 0.12 -2.86
C LYS A 24 -12.80 0.91 -2.85
N VAL A 25 -11.78 0.45 -2.13
CA VAL A 25 -10.48 1.13 -1.98
C VAL A 25 -9.45 0.56 -2.96
N PHE A 26 -9.44 -0.76 -3.13
CA PHE A 26 -8.37 -1.49 -3.82
C PHE A 26 -8.82 -2.12 -5.16
N GLY A 27 -10.11 -2.08 -5.49
CA GLY A 27 -10.69 -2.81 -6.62
C GLY A 27 -11.05 -4.26 -6.30
N ASP A 28 -11.78 -4.91 -7.21
CA ASP A 28 -12.27 -6.29 -7.03
C ASP A 28 -11.20 -7.36 -7.22
N VAL A 29 -10.09 -7.03 -7.88
CA VAL A 29 -9.01 -7.95 -8.24
C VAL A 29 -7.70 -7.45 -7.65
N LEU A 30 -7.10 -8.23 -6.76
CA LEU A 30 -5.71 -8.01 -6.38
C LEU A 30 -4.85 -8.45 -7.58
N PRO A 31 -3.91 -7.62 -8.07
CA PRO A 31 -2.99 -8.05 -9.11
C PRO A 31 -2.22 -9.30 -8.68
N ASP A 32 -1.96 -10.23 -9.61
CA ASP A 32 -1.11 -11.39 -9.37
C ASP A 32 0.34 -11.00 -9.04
N GLU A 33 0.79 -9.85 -9.55
CA GLU A 33 2.13 -9.31 -9.37
C GLU A 33 2.09 -7.99 -8.59
N THR A 34 3.05 -7.84 -7.67
CA THR A 34 3.29 -6.62 -6.91
C THR A 34 3.86 -5.51 -7.81
N ARG A 35 3.95 -4.28 -7.28
CA ARG A 35 4.49 -3.15 -8.05
C ARG A 35 5.97 -3.34 -8.40
N ASP A 36 6.76 -3.88 -7.48
CA ASP A 36 8.21 -4.00 -7.65
C ASP A 36 8.59 -5.06 -8.71
N GLU A 37 7.69 -6.01 -8.95
CA GLU A 37 7.82 -7.06 -9.98
C GLU A 37 7.48 -6.55 -11.39
N ARG A 38 6.77 -5.42 -11.52
CA ARG A 38 6.46 -4.83 -12.82
C ARG A 38 7.67 -4.08 -13.38
N GLY A 39 8.07 -4.40 -14.61
CA GLY A 39 9.23 -3.79 -15.28
C GLY A 39 9.17 -2.26 -15.39
N ASP A 40 7.96 -1.69 -15.36
CA ASP A 40 7.73 -0.24 -15.43
C ASP A 40 8.09 0.47 -14.11
N ALA A 41 8.16 -0.25 -12.98
CA ALA A 41 8.50 0.34 -11.68
C ALA A 41 9.90 0.95 -11.65
N TRP A 42 10.80 0.42 -12.48
CA TRP A 42 12.20 0.83 -12.57
C TRP A 42 12.51 1.69 -13.82
N GLY A 43 11.55 1.88 -14.73
CA GLY A 43 11.83 2.22 -16.14
C GLY A 43 11.74 3.69 -16.56
N GLU A 44 10.97 4.55 -15.89
CA GLU A 44 10.50 5.80 -16.54
C GLU A 44 10.93 7.11 -15.86
N ARG A 45 11.87 7.07 -14.90
CA ARG A 45 12.38 8.27 -14.21
C ARG A 45 13.90 8.43 -14.29
N ARG A 46 14.53 8.01 -15.39
CA ARG A 46 15.97 8.21 -15.59
C ARG A 46 16.39 9.68 -15.46
N ASP A 47 15.55 10.63 -15.85
CA ASP A 47 15.89 12.06 -15.81
C ASP A 47 15.58 12.77 -14.47
N ARG A 48 15.03 12.06 -13.47
CA ARG A 48 14.61 12.66 -12.18
C ARG A 48 15.29 12.03 -10.95
N GLY A 49 16.18 11.07 -11.14
CA GLY A 49 16.85 10.34 -10.06
C GLY A 49 18.18 10.96 -9.67
N ASP A 50 19.07 11.16 -10.64
CA ASP A 50 20.47 11.51 -10.37
C ASP A 50 20.64 12.92 -9.82
N ASP A 51 19.97 13.92 -10.38
CA ASP A 51 20.07 15.32 -9.90
C ASP A 51 19.46 15.48 -8.51
N TRP A 52 18.35 14.80 -8.24
CA TRP A 52 17.75 14.77 -6.91
C TRP A 52 18.69 14.11 -5.90
N LEU A 53 19.28 12.96 -6.25
CA LEU A 53 20.20 12.22 -5.40
C LEU A 53 21.50 13.00 -5.12
N ARG A 54 22.06 13.67 -6.14
CA ARG A 54 23.23 14.56 -5.99
C ARG A 54 22.92 15.76 -5.09
N GLY A 55 21.69 16.28 -5.14
CA GLY A 55 21.21 17.32 -4.23
C GLY A 55 20.95 16.85 -2.79
N GLN A 56 20.90 15.53 -2.53
CA GLN A 56 20.77 14.97 -1.18
C GLN A 56 22.11 14.71 -0.49
N VAL A 57 23.26 14.96 -1.14
CA VAL A 57 24.58 14.70 -0.56
C VAL A 57 24.82 15.65 0.63
N PRO A 58 25.00 15.13 1.87
CA PRO A 58 25.28 15.98 3.03
C PRO A 58 26.63 16.68 2.90
N PRO A 59 26.81 17.87 3.50
CA PRO A 59 27.99 18.72 3.32
C PRO A 59 29.31 18.12 3.84
N HIS A 60 29.24 17.03 4.60
CA HIS A 60 30.40 16.33 5.16
C HIS A 60 30.80 15.08 4.37
N HIS A 61 30.20 14.83 3.20
CA HIS A 61 30.46 13.62 2.41
C HIS A 61 31.64 13.81 1.43
N GLY A 62 32.72 14.43 1.92
CA GLY A 62 33.90 14.76 1.14
C GLY A 62 35.11 14.98 2.04
N ASP A 63 35.62 13.88 2.60
CA ASP A 63 37.01 13.72 3.06
C ASP A 63 37.54 12.38 2.52
#